data_AF-A0A174WT68-F1
#
_entry.id   AF-A0A174WT68-F1
#
_cell.length_a   1.000
_cell.length_b   1.000
_cell.length_c   1.000
_cell.angle_alpha   90.00
_cell.angle_beta   90.00
_cell.angle_gamma   90.00
#
_symmetry.space_group_name_H-M   'P 1'
#
loop_
_entity.id
_entity.type
_entity.pdbx_description
1 polymer ?
#
loop_
_entity_poly.entity_id
_entity_poly.type
_entity_poly.pdbx_seq_one_letter_code
_entity_poly.pdbx_strand_id
1 'polypeptide(L)' 'MKDYAQLYDDELDYERDIETGLEQLCELRLKMYREKDTDILKEITPVLNAIIHDAERYRDWIQAQN' A
#
# COMPACT_ATOMS: atom_id res chain seq x y z
N MET A 1 -16.34 20.10 16.17
CA MET A 1 -16.80 19.88 14.77
C MET A 1 -15.65 19.20 14.07
N LYS A 2 -15.86 18.08 13.38
CA LYS A 2 -14.77 17.43 12.64
C LYS A 2 -14.36 18.32 11.48
N ASP A 3 -13.06 18.47 11.26
CA ASP A 3 -12.54 19.14 10.09
C ASP A 3 -12.55 18.14 8.92
N TYR A 4 -13.56 18.26 8.07
CA TYR A 4 -13.75 17.34 6.95
C TYR A 4 -12.68 17.50 5.86
N ALA A 5 -12.02 18.65 5.77
CA ALA A 5 -10.92 18.83 4.82
C ALA A 5 -9.69 18.04 5.29
N GLN A 6 -9.37 18.13 6.58
CA GLN A 6 -8.26 17.35 7.16
C GLN A 6 -8.52 15.84 7.04
N LEU A 7 -9.76 15.38 7.32
CA LEU A 7 -10.09 13.96 7.18
C LEU A 7 -9.92 13.46 5.74
N TYR A 8 -10.32 14.27 4.76
CA TYR A 8 -10.15 13.93 3.35
C TYR A 8 -8.68 13.84 2.95
N ASP A 9 -7.86 14.81 3.38
CA ASP A 9 -6.42 14.80 3.10
C ASP A 9 -5.74 13.58 3.76
N ASP A 10 -6.10 13.26 5.00
CA ASP A 10 -5.59 12.09 5.71
C ASP A 10 -5.99 10.77 5.00
N GLU A 11 -7.26 10.62 4.57
CA GLU A 11 -7.74 9.45 3.81
C GLU A 11 -6.92 9.25 2.53
N LEU A 12 -6.70 10.33 1.78
CA LEU A 12 -5.90 10.28 0.54
C LEU A 12 -4.46 9.85 0.79
N ASP A 13 -3.84 10.29 1.88
CA ASP A 13 -2.46 9.91 2.20
C ASP A 13 -2.36 8.40 2.48
N TYR A 14 -3.32 7.82 3.21
CA TYR A 14 -3.39 6.38 3.41
C TYR A 14 -3.61 5.59 2.11
N GLU A 15 -4.51 6.06 1.25
CA GLU A 15 -4.79 5.42 -0.03
C GLU A 15 -3.55 5.43 -0.94
N ARG A 16 -2.81 6.54 -0.97
CA ARG A 16 -1.57 6.67 -1.73
C ARG A 16 -0.47 5.72 -1.27
N ASP A 17 -0.31 5.51 0.04
CA ASP A 17 0.66 4.56 0.59
C ASP A 17 0.36 3.14 0.07
N ILE A 18 -0.91 2.73 0.11
CA ILE A 18 -1.37 1.43 -0.40
C ILE A 18 -1.18 1.32 -1.93
N GLU A 19 -1.58 2.35 -2.68
CA GLU A 19 -1.43 2.40 -4.14
C GLU A 19 0.04 2.27 -4.56
N THR A 20 0.95 2.96 -3.88
CA THR A 20 2.40 2.87 -4.14
C THR A 20 2.89 1.44 -4.01
N GLY A 21 2.46 0.70 -2.98
CA GLY A 21 2.81 -0.71 -2.82
C GLY A 21 2.24 -1.59 -3.95
N LEU A 22 1.00 -1.34 -4.38
CA LEU A 22 0.37 -2.07 -5.49
C LEU A 22 1.07 -1.81 -6.83
N GLU A 23 1.52 -0.59 -7.08
CA GLU A 23 2.32 -0.25 -8.27
C GLU A 23 3.64 -1.02 -8.26
N GLN A 24 4.35 -1.04 -7.14
CA GLN A 24 5.60 -1.81 -7.00
C GLN A 24 5.39 -3.32 -7.24
N LEU A 25 4.28 -3.90 -6.74
CA LEU A 25 3.95 -5.31 -7.05
C LEU A 25 3.79 -5.54 -8.55
N CYS A 26 3.15 -4.61 -9.26
CA CYS A 26 2.96 -4.71 -10.69
C CYS A 26 4.31 -4.67 -11.42
N GLU A 27 5.19 -3.75 -11.04
CA GLU A 27 6.53 -3.62 -11.59
C GLU A 27 7.39 -4.86 -11.37
N LEU A 28 7.43 -5.39 -10.14
CA LEU A 28 8.17 -6.61 -9.80
C LEU A 28 7.66 -7.82 -10.60
N ARG A 29 6.33 -7.98 -10.72
CA ARG A 29 5.74 -9.04 -11.53
C ARG A 29 6.12 -8.92 -13.00
N LEU A 30 6.09 -7.70 -13.55
CA LEU A 30 6.51 -7.44 -14.93
C LEU A 30 8.00 -7.72 -15.14
N LYS A 31 8.85 -7.32 -14.18
CA LYS A 31 10.29 -7.57 -14.18
C LYS A 31 10.59 -9.07 -14.17
N MET A 32 9.97 -9.83 -13.26
CA MET A 32 10.05 -11.30 -13.19
C MET A 32 9.72 -11.94 -14.54
N TYR A 33 8.63 -11.52 -15.18
CA TYR A 33 8.25 -12.07 -16.49
C TYR A 33 9.24 -11.72 -17.61
N ARG A 34 9.74 -10.48 -17.63
CA ARG A 34 10.68 -9.99 -18.67
C ARG A 34 12.05 -10.67 -18.54
N GLU A 35 12.56 -10.77 -17.32
CA GLU A 35 13.90 -11.28 -17.03
C GLU A 35 13.95 -12.80 -16.86
N LYS A 36 12.79 -13.46 -16.73
CA LYS A 36 12.66 -14.90 -16.42
C LYS A 36 13.33 -15.27 -15.10
N ASP A 37 13.38 -14.32 -14.16
CA ASP A 37 14.03 -14.48 -12.87
C ASP A 37 13.01 -14.64 -11.74
N THR A 38 12.88 -15.87 -11.22
CA THR A 38 11.99 -16.18 -10.11
C THR A 38 12.49 -15.70 -8.76
N ASP A 39 13.78 -15.31 -8.63
CA ASP A 39 14.30 -14.80 -7.36
C ASP A 39 13.64 -13.47 -6.96
N ILE A 40 13.07 -12.73 -7.92
CA ILE A 40 12.26 -11.54 -7.69
C ILE A 40 11.04 -11.82 -6.77
N LEU A 41 10.56 -13.07 -6.67
CA LEU A 41 9.53 -13.42 -5.69
C LEU A 41 9.95 -13.11 -4.24
N LYS A 42 11.26 -13.13 -3.94
CA LYS A 42 11.80 -12.74 -2.62
C LYS A 42 11.61 -11.25 -2.34
N GLU A 43 11.56 -10.42 -3.38
CA GLU A 43 11.28 -8.98 -3.29
C GLU A 43 9.77 -8.70 -3.19
N ILE A 44 8.91 -9.60 -3.68
CA ILE A 44 7.44 -9.45 -3.59
C ILE A 44 6.93 -9.60 -2.15
N THR A 45 7.48 -10.54 -1.37
CA THR A 45 7.04 -10.76 0.02
C THR A 45 7.11 -9.50 0.91
N PRO A 46 8.24 -8.75 0.98
CA PRO A 46 8.27 -7.53 1.78
C PRO A 46 7.30 -6.46 1.28
N VAL A 47 7.05 -6.35 -0.03
CA VAL A 47 6.06 -5.40 -0.58
C VAL A 47 4.64 -5.79 -0.14
N LEU A 48 4.28 -7.08 -0.17
CA LEU A 48 2.98 -7.55 0.33
C LEU A 48 2.80 -7.23 1.82
N ASN A 49 3.85 -7.42 2.63
CA ASN A 49 3.80 -7.10 4.05
C ASN A 49 3.62 -5.59 4.29
N ALA A 50 4.26 -4.74 3.49
CA ALA A 50 4.06 -3.28 3.57
C ALA A 50 2.61 -2.89 3.25
N ILE A 51 2.03 -3.41 2.16
CA ILE A 51 0.62 -3.16 1.80
C ILE A 51 -0.33 -3.59 2.92
N ILE A 52 -0.10 -4.77 3.51
CA ILE A 52 -0.92 -5.25 4.63
C ILE A 52 -0.81 -4.28 5.82
N HIS A 53 0.41 -3.90 6.19
CA HIS A 53 0.65 -2.95 7.27
C HIS A 53 -0.05 -1.61 7.03
N ASP A 54 0.04 -1.07 5.82
CA ASP A 54 -0.54 0.24 5.49
C ASP A 54 -2.07 0.18 5.46
N ALA A 55 -2.65 -0.91 4.96
CA ALA A 55 -4.09 -1.16 5.03
C ALA A 55 -4.59 -1.32 6.46
N GLU A 56 -3.83 -1.99 7.34
CA GLU A 56 -4.15 -2.08 8.77
C GLU A 56 -4.11 -0.71 9.44
N ARG A 57 -3.06 0.09 9.16
CA ARG A 57 -2.92 1.44 9.70
C ARG A 57 -4.07 2.35 9.26
N TYR A 58 -4.51 2.25 8.00
CA TYR A 58 -5.66 3.00 7.51
C TYR A 58 -6.95 2.60 8.23
N ARG A 59 -7.21 1.29 8.34
CA ARG A 59 -8.38 0.77 9.06
C ARG A 59 -8.40 1.25 10.52
N ASP A 60 -7.27 1.19 11.21
CA ASP A 60 -7.15 1.59 12.60
C ASP A 60 -7.38 3.10 12.76
N TRP A 61 -6.91 3.93 11.81
CA TRP A 61 -7.22 5.35 11.77
C TRP A 61 -8.72 5.62 11.59
N ILE A 62 -9.40 4.92 10.67
CA ILE A 62 -10.86 5.03 10.47
C ILE A 62 -11.60 4.70 11.77
N GLN A 63 -11.18 3.65 12.48
CA GLN A 63 -11.78 3.26 13.75
C GLN A 63 -11.61 4.35 14.83
N ALA A 64 -10.46 5.02 14.86
CA ALA A 64 -10.19 6.12 15.79
C ALA A 64 -11.00 7.39 15.50
N GLN A 65 -11.62 7.49 14.31
CA GLN A 65 -12.53 8.60 14.01
C GLN A 65 -13.93 8.41 14.62
N ASN A 66 -14.29 7.23 15.13
CA ASN A 66 -15.62 6.97 15.69
C ASN A 66 -15.78 7.44 17.14
#